data_AF-A0A1H9B7L6-F1
#
_entry.id   AF-A0A1H9B7L6-F1
#
_cell.length_a   1.000
_cell.length_b   1.000
_cell.length_c   1.000
_cell.angle_alpha   90.00
_cell.angle_beta   90.00
_cell.angle_gamma   90.00
#
_symmetry.space_group_name_H-M   'P 1'
#
loop_
_entity.id
_entity.type
_entity.pdbx_description
1 polymer ?
#
loop_
_entity_poly.entity_id
_entity_poly.type
_entity_poly.pdbx_seq_one_letter_code
_entity_poly.pdbx_strand_id
1 'polypeptide(L)'
;MKTLKLSVGILTLIILSACAQMNASLIAPTGIANNDHEALAHYYETVAEEARSNLQKNKRILAAYEARPYYYGRRGLDLQSHTSANIRAHEKTLQESLRFAEFHKRMATKQRDDSINKAKVRSGPKLALDDLE
;
A
#
# COMPACT_ATOMS: atom_id res chain seq x y z
N MET A 1 -1.99 -48.21 38.09
CA MET A 1 -2.53 -47.11 37.25
C MET A 1 -1.35 -46.39 36.61
N LYS A 2 -1.08 -46.67 35.33
CA LYS A 2 0.09 -46.11 34.62
C LYS A 2 -0.28 -44.72 34.11
N THR A 3 0.46 -43.71 34.54
CA THR A 3 0.21 -42.32 34.20
C THR A 3 0.41 -42.07 32.71
N LEU A 4 -0.65 -41.52 32.13
CA LEU A 4 -0.83 -41.01 30.79
C LEU A 4 0.29 -40.03 30.39
N LYS A 5 1.25 -40.50 29.58
CA LYS A 5 2.23 -39.65 28.88
C LYS A 5 1.75 -39.39 27.45
N LEU A 6 0.76 -38.51 27.29
CA LEU A 6 0.22 -38.14 25.97
C LEU A 6 0.10 -36.62 25.74
N SER A 7 0.61 -35.78 26.64
CA SER A 7 0.36 -34.34 26.58
C SER A 7 1.44 -33.48 25.91
N VAL A 8 2.62 -34.01 25.57
CA VAL A 8 3.74 -33.16 25.09
C VAL A 8 3.80 -33.04 23.56
N GLY A 9 3.14 -33.92 22.81
CA GLY A 9 3.24 -33.94 21.34
C GLY A 9 2.31 -32.97 20.59
N ILE A 10 1.33 -32.36 21.26
CA ILE A 10 0.26 -31.58 20.59
C ILE A 10 0.55 -30.07 20.61
N LEU A 11 1.40 -29.58 21.50
CA LEU A 11 1.57 -28.13 21.70
C LEU A 11 2.46 -27.44 20.64
N THR A 12 3.21 -28.18 19.83
CA THR A 12 4.13 -27.59 18.83
C THR A 12 3.51 -27.42 17.43
N LEU A 13 2.26 -27.82 17.21
CA LEU A 13 1.62 -27.81 15.89
C LEU A 13 0.64 -26.62 15.68
N ILE A 14 0.97 -25.42 16.19
CA ILE A 14 0.10 -24.24 16.02
C ILE A 14 0.78 -23.07 15.30
N ILE A 15 2.10 -23.06 15.06
CA ILE A 15 2.77 -21.88 14.48
C ILE A 15 3.14 -22.05 13.01
N LEU A 16 2.19 -22.43 12.14
CA LEU A 16 2.43 -22.40 10.67
C LEU A 16 1.30 -21.83 9.80
N SER A 17 0.25 -21.21 10.37
CA SER A 17 -0.90 -20.76 9.55
C SER A 17 -1.11 -19.24 9.51
N ALA A 18 -0.04 -18.44 9.56
CA ALA A 18 -0.16 -17.01 9.29
C ALA A 18 0.92 -16.59 8.31
N CYS A 19 0.62 -16.70 7.01
CA CYS A 19 1.17 -15.92 5.88
C CYS A 19 0.85 -16.51 4.51
N ALA A 20 -0.03 -17.51 4.38
CA ALA A 20 -0.53 -17.90 3.07
C ALA A 20 -1.69 -16.97 2.67
N GLN A 21 -1.45 -16.12 1.66
CA GLN A 21 -2.38 -15.19 1.01
C GLN A 21 -2.41 -13.76 1.59
N MET A 22 -1.30 -13.04 1.44
CA MET A 22 -1.40 -11.58 1.26
C MET A 22 -2.07 -11.33 -0.08
N ASN A 23 -3.40 -11.23 -0.05
CA ASN A 23 -4.10 -10.39 -1.00
C ASN A 23 -3.50 -9.01 -0.76
N ALA A 24 -2.56 -8.56 -1.59
CA ALA A 24 -2.00 -7.22 -1.48
C ALA A 24 -3.10 -6.25 -1.90
N SER A 25 -4.08 -6.03 -1.03
CA SER A 25 -4.87 -4.83 -0.99
C SER A 25 -4.12 -3.90 -0.06
N LEU A 26 -3.76 -2.71 -0.53
CA LEU A 26 -3.03 -1.76 0.30
C LEU A 26 -3.77 -1.49 1.62
N ILE A 27 -3.07 -1.64 2.73
CA ILE A 27 -3.59 -1.29 4.06
C ILE A 27 -3.54 0.24 4.18
N ALA A 28 -4.62 0.83 4.67
CA ALA A 28 -4.67 2.27 4.95
C ALA A 28 -3.59 2.64 5.99
N PRO A 29 -2.90 3.78 5.84
CA PRO A 29 -1.87 4.20 6.80
C PRO A 29 -2.48 4.41 8.19
N THR A 30 -1.81 3.90 9.21
CA THR A 30 -2.13 4.25 10.60
C THR A 30 -1.49 5.61 10.92
N GLY A 31 -2.20 6.46 11.65
CA GLY A 31 -1.67 7.76 12.10
C GLY A 31 -1.82 8.93 11.10
N ILE A 32 -2.36 8.70 9.90
CA ILE A 32 -2.81 9.78 9.02
C ILE A 32 -4.33 9.91 9.17
N ALA A 33 -4.83 11.12 9.38
CA ALA A 33 -6.27 11.35 9.49
C ALA A 33 -6.97 11.06 8.16
N ASN A 34 -8.14 10.42 8.21
CA ASN A 34 -8.88 10.01 7.00
C ASN A 34 -9.28 11.19 6.08
N ASN A 35 -9.36 12.40 6.63
CA ASN A 35 -9.66 13.64 5.92
C ASN A 35 -8.40 14.47 5.57
N ASP A 36 -7.20 14.00 5.94
CA ASP A 36 -5.95 14.60 5.50
C ASP A 36 -5.56 14.03 4.14
N HIS A 37 -6.27 14.48 3.11
CA HIS A 37 -6.11 13.97 1.76
C HIS A 37 -4.77 14.35 1.11
N GLU A 38 -4.09 15.39 1.60
CA GLU A 38 -2.74 15.72 1.14
C GLU A 38 -1.71 14.72 1.70
N ALA A 39 -1.75 14.46 3.00
CA ALA A 39 -0.87 13.46 3.62
C ALA A 39 -1.12 12.04 3.09
N LEU A 40 -2.38 11.67 2.87
CA LEU A 40 -2.73 10.38 2.27
C LEU A 40 -2.22 10.25 0.84
N ALA A 41 -2.28 11.31 0.03
CA ALA A 41 -1.72 11.29 -1.32
C ALA A 41 -0.21 11.03 -1.27
N HIS A 42 0.53 11.80 -0.46
CA HIS A 42 1.98 11.66 -0.30
C HIS A 42 2.39 10.26 0.22
N TYR A 43 1.63 9.70 1.16
CA TYR A 43 1.85 8.34 1.64
C TYR A 43 1.79 7.32 0.50
N TYR A 44 0.72 7.34 -0.29
CA TYR A 44 0.58 6.38 -1.39
C TYR A 44 1.57 6.64 -2.53
N GLU A 45 2.03 7.87 -2.75
CA GLU A 45 3.15 8.15 -3.67
C GLU A 45 4.44 7.49 -3.19
N THR A 46 4.74 7.60 -1.89
CA THR A 46 5.92 6.95 -1.28
C THR A 46 5.85 5.43 -1.44
N VAL A 47 4.69 4.81 -1.18
CA VAL A 47 4.49 3.36 -1.39
C VAL A 47 4.64 2.98 -2.87
N ALA A 48 4.17 3.82 -3.80
CA ALA A 48 4.33 3.61 -5.23
C ALA A 48 5.82 3.64 -5.64
N GLU A 49 6.61 4.56 -5.09
CA GLU A 49 8.06 4.65 -5.35
C GLU A 49 8.80 3.41 -4.85
N GLU A 50 8.49 2.95 -3.64
CA GLU A 50 9.05 1.72 -3.09
C GLU A 50 8.71 0.50 -3.96
N ALA A 51 7.44 0.36 -4.35
CA ALA A 51 6.98 -0.71 -5.22
C ALA A 51 7.69 -0.68 -6.59
N ARG A 52 7.88 0.52 -7.17
CA ARG A 52 8.60 0.70 -8.44
C ARG A 52 10.08 0.27 -8.32
N SER A 53 10.75 0.68 -7.24
CA SER A 53 12.15 0.30 -6.97
C SER A 53 12.30 -1.22 -6.83
N ASN A 54 11.45 -1.83 -6.01
CA ASN A 54 11.45 -3.27 -5.79
C ASN A 54 11.09 -4.06 -7.04
N LEU A 55 10.15 -3.56 -7.85
CA LEU A 55 9.81 -4.13 -9.15
C LEU A 55 11.03 -4.18 -10.08
N GLN A 56 11.75 -3.05 -10.20
CA GLN A 56 12.95 -2.99 -11.05
C GLN A 56 14.05 -3.94 -10.56
N LYS A 57 14.25 -4.04 -9.24
CA LYS A 57 15.18 -4.97 -8.62
C LYS A 57 14.82 -6.43 -8.93
N ASN A 58 13.57 -6.83 -8.73
CA ASN A 58 13.14 -8.21 -9.01
C ASN A 58 13.21 -8.54 -10.51
N LYS A 59 12.91 -7.59 -11.41
CA LYS A 59 13.11 -7.77 -12.87
C LYS A 59 14.57 -8.07 -13.22
N ARG A 60 15.53 -7.35 -12.61
CA ARG A 60 16.97 -7.61 -12.81
C ARG A 60 17.40 -8.96 -12.24
N ILE A 61 16.89 -9.34 -11.06
CA ILE A 61 17.17 -10.63 -10.42
C ILE A 61 16.64 -11.78 -11.28
N LEU A 62 15.39 -11.68 -11.78
CA LEU A 62 14.80 -12.71 -12.64
C LEU A 62 15.63 -12.90 -13.91
N ALA A 63 16.01 -11.80 -14.57
CA ALA A 63 16.87 -11.86 -15.75
C ALA A 63 18.22 -12.55 -15.46
N ALA A 64 18.81 -12.35 -14.27
CA ALA A 64 20.04 -13.02 -13.88
C ALA A 64 19.85 -14.54 -13.65
N TYR A 65 18.70 -14.95 -13.09
CA TYR A 65 18.36 -16.36 -12.93
C TYR A 65 18.08 -17.05 -14.26
N GLU A 66 17.40 -16.37 -15.19
CA GLU A 66 17.08 -16.90 -16.52
C GLU A 66 18.30 -16.98 -17.43
N ALA A 67 19.24 -16.02 -17.33
CA ALA A 67 20.45 -16.01 -18.15
C ALA A 67 21.48 -17.08 -17.76
N ARG A 68 21.44 -17.58 -16.51
CA ARG A 68 22.46 -18.50 -15.96
C ARG A 68 21.84 -19.65 -15.16
N PRO A 69 20.93 -20.45 -15.75
CA PRO A 69 20.23 -21.51 -15.01
C PRO A 69 21.18 -22.57 -14.44
N TYR A 70 22.30 -22.83 -15.13
CA TYR A 70 23.34 -23.77 -14.69
C TYR A 70 24.03 -23.36 -13.37
N TYR A 71 24.08 -22.07 -13.04
CA TYR A 71 24.74 -21.57 -11.83
C TYR A 71 23.92 -21.87 -10.55
N TYR A 72 22.60 -21.94 -10.68
CA TYR A 72 21.68 -22.12 -9.54
C TYR A 72 21.18 -23.55 -9.38
N GLY A 73 21.36 -24.40 -10.41
CA GLY A 73 20.89 -25.78 -10.43
C GLY A 73 19.37 -25.87 -10.22
N ARG A 74 18.90 -26.95 -9.57
CA ARG A 74 17.46 -27.17 -9.33
C ARG A 74 16.81 -26.03 -8.54
N ARG A 75 17.54 -25.41 -7.59
CA ARG A 75 17.04 -24.28 -6.79
C ARG A 75 16.77 -23.04 -7.64
N GLY A 76 17.35 -22.94 -8.83
CA GLY A 76 17.10 -21.84 -9.77
C GLY A 76 15.63 -21.73 -10.17
N LEU A 77 14.91 -22.84 -10.29
CA LEU A 77 13.48 -22.85 -10.64
C LEU A 77 12.62 -22.25 -9.53
N ASP A 78 12.88 -22.61 -8.27
CA ASP A 78 12.19 -22.04 -7.12
C ASP A 78 12.47 -20.53 -7.00
N LEU A 79 13.74 -20.14 -7.19
CA LEU A 79 14.14 -18.72 -7.20
C LEU A 79 13.47 -17.91 -8.31
N GLN A 80 13.36 -18.46 -9.52
CA GLN A 80 12.63 -17.83 -10.63
C GLN A 80 11.13 -17.69 -10.32
N SER A 81 10.50 -18.74 -9.79
CA SER A 81 9.08 -18.74 -9.42
C SER A 81 8.79 -17.68 -8.34
N HIS A 82 9.59 -17.67 -7.27
CA HIS A 82 9.46 -16.66 -6.21
C HIS A 82 9.68 -15.24 -6.73
N THR A 83 10.71 -15.01 -7.54
CA THR A 83 10.98 -13.68 -8.10
C THR A 83 9.86 -13.23 -9.03
N SER A 84 9.31 -14.14 -9.83
CA SER A 84 8.15 -13.86 -10.68
C SER A 84 6.90 -13.52 -9.87
N ALA A 85 6.68 -14.18 -8.74
CA ALA A 85 5.60 -13.84 -7.82
C ALA A 85 5.79 -12.45 -7.20
N ASN A 86 7.02 -12.10 -6.79
CA ASN A 86 7.34 -10.77 -6.28
C ASN A 86 7.12 -9.68 -7.32
N ILE A 87 7.49 -9.91 -8.59
CA ILE A 87 7.21 -8.98 -9.70
C ILE A 87 5.71 -8.67 -9.78
N ARG A 88 4.87 -9.70 -9.81
CA ARG A 88 3.40 -9.52 -9.85
C ARG A 88 2.87 -8.77 -8.63
N ALA A 89 3.41 -9.07 -7.44
CA ALA A 89 3.02 -8.39 -6.21
C ALA A 89 3.37 -6.90 -6.26
N HIS A 90 4.60 -6.54 -6.64
CA HIS A 90 5.02 -5.14 -6.74
C HIS A 90 4.31 -4.38 -7.87
N GLU A 91 3.99 -5.03 -9.00
CA GLU A 91 3.16 -4.43 -10.05
C GLU A 91 1.77 -4.07 -9.52
N LYS A 92 1.14 -4.99 -8.79
CA LYS A 92 -0.14 -4.73 -8.14
C LYS A 92 -0.06 -3.58 -7.13
N THR A 93 0.93 -3.61 -6.22
CA THR A 93 1.15 -2.54 -5.23
C THR A 93 1.38 -1.19 -5.91
N LEU A 94 2.19 -1.14 -6.98
CA LEU A 94 2.44 0.09 -7.74
C LEU A 94 1.15 0.64 -8.35
N GLN A 95 0.37 -0.20 -9.03
CA GLN A 95 -0.88 0.21 -9.66
C GLN A 95 -1.89 0.73 -8.64
N GLU A 96 -2.09 0.00 -7.54
CA GLU A 96 -3.03 0.41 -6.51
C GLU A 96 -2.58 1.70 -5.83
N SER A 97 -1.29 1.84 -5.51
CA SER A 97 -0.78 3.02 -4.78
C SER A 97 -0.94 4.27 -5.62
N LEU A 98 -0.63 4.20 -6.92
CA LEU A 98 -0.87 5.32 -7.85
C LEU A 98 -2.36 5.68 -7.92
N ARG A 99 -3.25 4.68 -7.95
CA ARG A 99 -4.71 4.93 -7.95
C ARG A 99 -5.16 5.65 -6.67
N PHE A 100 -4.67 5.23 -5.50
CA PHE A 100 -5.02 5.87 -4.23
C PHE A 100 -4.41 7.26 -4.09
N ALA A 101 -3.16 7.46 -4.52
CA ALA A 101 -2.53 8.77 -4.55
C ALA A 101 -3.35 9.76 -5.39
N GLU A 102 -3.73 9.38 -6.61
CA GLU A 102 -4.56 10.21 -7.48
C GLU A 102 -5.96 10.47 -6.91
N PHE A 103 -6.57 9.47 -6.27
CA PHE A 103 -7.84 9.65 -5.58
C PHE A 103 -7.73 10.72 -4.48
N HIS A 104 -6.71 10.63 -3.63
CA HIS A 104 -6.51 11.57 -2.53
C HIS A 104 -6.12 12.98 -3.00
N LYS A 105 -5.32 13.13 -4.06
CA LYS A 105 -5.07 14.43 -4.70
C LYS A 105 -6.38 15.12 -5.13
N ARG A 106 -7.27 14.38 -5.79
CA ARG A 106 -8.57 14.92 -6.23
C ARG A 106 -9.43 15.35 -5.04
N MET A 107 -9.39 14.61 -3.94
CA MET A 107 -10.12 14.95 -2.73
C MET A 107 -9.53 16.18 -2.02
N ALA A 108 -8.21 16.32 -1.99
CA ALA A 108 -7.54 17.51 -1.46
C ALA A 108 -7.91 18.77 -2.26
N THR A 109 -7.93 18.69 -3.60
CA THR A 109 -8.37 19.80 -4.46
C THR A 109 -9.82 20.20 -4.16
N LYS A 110 -10.74 19.23 -4.09
CA LYS A 110 -12.15 19.51 -3.75
C LYS A 110 -12.30 20.18 -2.38
N GLN A 111 -11.61 19.66 -1.37
CA GLN A 111 -11.64 20.24 -0.02
C GLN A 111 -11.14 21.69 0.00
N ARG A 112 -10.10 21.98 -0.78
CA ARG A 112 -9.59 23.35 -0.96
C ARG A 112 -10.62 24.24 -1.67
N ASP A 113 -11.21 23.79 -2.76
CA ASP A 113 -12.20 24.56 -3.51
C ASP A 113 -13.44 24.87 -2.66
N ASP A 114 -13.94 23.90 -1.91
CA ASP A 114 -15.07 24.08 -0.98
C ASP A 114 -14.75 25.10 0.11
N SER A 115 -13.52 25.09 0.64
CA SER A 115 -13.06 26.06 1.64
C SER A 115 -13.00 27.49 1.08
N ILE A 116 -12.55 27.65 -0.17
CA ILE A 116 -12.49 28.93 -0.88
C ILE A 116 -13.91 29.44 -1.16
N ASN A 117 -14.80 28.57 -1.65
CA ASN A 117 -16.19 28.91 -1.92
C ASN A 117 -16.91 29.37 -0.64
N LYS A 118 -16.72 28.67 0.47
CA LYS A 118 -17.26 29.06 1.77
C LYS A 118 -16.73 30.41 2.25
N ALA A 119 -15.43 30.68 2.06
CA ALA A 119 -14.83 31.96 2.40
C ALA A 119 -15.44 33.11 1.57
N LYS A 120 -15.61 32.91 0.26
CA LYS A 120 -16.23 33.89 -0.66
C LYS A 120 -17.68 34.21 -0.30
N VAL A 121 -18.47 33.19 0.06
CA VAL A 121 -19.86 33.35 0.51
C VAL A 121 -19.91 34.15 1.82
N ARG A 122 -19.01 33.87 2.77
CA ARG A 122 -18.93 34.59 4.05
C ARG A 122 -18.49 36.05 3.88
N SER A 123 -17.74 36.38 2.84
CA SER A 123 -17.29 37.74 2.51
C SER A 123 -18.21 38.47 1.51
N GLY A 124 -19.36 37.92 1.14
CA GLY A 124 -20.40 38.63 0.36
C GLY A 124 -20.92 39.87 1.11
N PRO A 125 -21.55 40.84 0.42
CA PRO A 125 -21.66 42.22 0.92
C PRO A 125 -22.47 42.30 2.22
N LYS A 126 -21.75 42.46 3.33
CA LYS A 126 -22.26 42.98 4.60
C LYS A 126 -22.01 44.51 4.65
N LEU A 127 -22.34 45.20 3.56
CA LEU A 127 -22.18 46.65 3.40
C LEU A 127 -23.31 47.14 2.49
N ALA A 128 -24.52 47.28 3.03
CA ALA A 128 -25.58 48.15 2.51
C ALA A 128 -26.85 48.07 3.39
N LEU A 129 -26.75 48.19 4.72
CA LEU A 129 -27.95 48.41 5.56
C LEU A 129 -27.70 49.25 6.83
N ASP A 130 -26.54 49.89 6.99
CA ASP A 130 -26.24 50.76 8.15
C ASP A 130 -26.27 52.27 7.78
N ASP A 131 -26.80 52.64 6.61
CA ASP A 131 -26.91 54.04 6.13
C ASP A 131 -28.37 54.53 6.06
N LEU A 132 -29.21 54.12 7.01
CA LEU A 132 -30.56 54.70 7.21
C LEU A 132 -30.83 54.93 8.71
N GLU A 133 -30.07 55.86 9.30
CA GLU A 133 -30.57 56.77 10.35
C GLU A 133 -30.20 58.21 9.99
#